data_AF-A0A1V4I662-F1
#
_entry.id   AF-A0A1V4I662-F1
#
_cell.length_a   1.000
_cell.length_b   1.000
_cell.length_c   1.000
_cell.angle_alpha   90.00
_cell.angle_beta   90.00
_cell.angle_gamma   90.00
#
_symmetry.space_group_name_H-M   'P 1'
#
loop_
_entity.id
_entity.type
_entity.pdbx_description
1 polymer ?
#
loop_
_entity_poly.entity_id
_entity_poly.type
_entity_poly.pdbx_seq_one_letter_code
_entity_poly.pdbx_strand_id
1 'polypeptide(L)'
;MSELERKIFNDKAITYIAEGISKNLQKQNNADVEKKAVFLKQIDEVESQINKIVTAITNGFVQEEFRVKMDEPKKRKQDMEIKLSEIKSKDINQIVTENDVRNFLSNFSGYVISRYDLYERYGQSFYITGC
;
A
#
# COMPACT_ATOMS: atom_id res chain seq x y z
N MET A 1 -15.68 -6.14 -31.70
CA MET A 1 -14.90 -5.19 -30.86
C MET A 1 -15.44 -3.80 -31.06
N SER A 2 -15.64 -3.07 -29.97
CA SER A 2 -16.03 -1.65 -30.04
C SER A 2 -14.83 -0.75 -30.41
N GLU A 3 -15.07 0.45 -30.93
CA GLU A 3 -13.98 1.41 -31.19
C GLU A 3 -13.20 1.79 -29.92
N LEU A 4 -13.88 1.78 -28.77
CA LEU A 4 -13.28 2.05 -27.46
C LEU A 4 -12.31 0.94 -27.05
N GLU A 5 -12.70 -0.32 -27.24
CA GLU A 5 -11.82 -1.48 -27.06
C GLU A 5 -10.56 -1.34 -27.92
N ARG A 6 -10.70 -0.98 -29.19
CA ARG A 6 -9.54 -0.80 -30.08
C ARG A 6 -8.60 0.34 -29.61
N LYS A 7 -9.15 1.39 -29.01
CA LYS A 7 -8.38 2.52 -28.47
C LYS A 7 -7.71 2.24 -27.13
N ILE A 8 -8.24 1.33 -26.32
CA ILE A 8 -7.71 1.00 -24.98
C ILE A 8 -6.77 -0.22 -25.03
N PHE A 9 -7.05 -1.19 -25.90
CA PHE A 9 -6.31 -2.47 -25.97
C PHE A 9 -5.20 -2.48 -27.04
N ASN A 10 -4.85 -1.33 -27.64
CA ASN A 10 -3.71 -1.27 -28.55
C ASN A 10 -2.39 -1.16 -27.78
N ASP A 11 -1.33 -1.65 -28.40
CA ASP A 11 -0.01 -1.72 -27.78
C ASP A 11 0.50 -0.36 -27.32
N LYS A 12 0.28 0.71 -28.09
CA LYS A 12 0.70 2.06 -27.71
C LYS A 12 0.01 2.53 -26.42
N ALA A 13 -1.29 2.29 -26.28
CA ALA A 13 -2.02 2.62 -25.06
C ALA A 13 -1.55 1.76 -23.87
N ILE A 14 -1.31 0.48 -24.09
CA ILE A 14 -0.80 -0.45 -23.06
C ILE A 14 0.56 0.01 -22.54
N THR A 15 1.50 0.40 -23.42
CA THR A 15 2.80 0.96 -23.04
C THR A 15 2.63 2.20 -22.16
N TYR A 16 1.83 3.17 -22.59
CA TYR A 16 1.59 4.39 -21.81
C TYR A 16 0.97 4.11 -20.43
N ILE A 17 0.07 3.12 -20.35
CA ILE A 17 -0.55 2.72 -19.08
C ILE A 17 0.48 2.05 -18.16
N ALA A 18 1.29 1.12 -18.68
CA ALA A 18 2.32 0.42 -17.91
C ALA A 18 3.37 1.40 -17.35
N GLU A 19 3.84 2.34 -18.17
CA GLU A 19 4.76 3.40 -17.76
C GLU A 19 4.13 4.34 -16.73
N GLY A 20 2.89 4.78 -16.96
CA GLY A 20 2.17 5.67 -16.07
C GLY A 20 1.96 5.07 -14.68
N ILE A 21 1.53 3.81 -14.62
CA ILE A 21 1.35 3.07 -13.36
C ILE A 21 2.69 2.91 -12.65
N SER A 22 3.72 2.42 -13.34
CA SER A 22 5.06 2.20 -12.76
C SER A 22 5.65 3.49 -12.21
N LYS A 23 5.54 4.60 -12.96
CA LYS A 23 6.00 5.92 -12.51
C LYS A 23 5.24 6.42 -11.27
N ASN A 24 3.95 6.14 -11.18
CA ASN A 24 3.16 6.52 -10.02
C ASN A 24 3.52 5.70 -8.78
N LEU A 25 3.71 4.39 -8.93
CA LEU A 25 4.19 3.52 -7.85
C LEU A 25 5.58 3.95 -7.35
N GLN A 26 6.50 4.27 -8.25
CA GLN A 26 7.82 4.81 -7.88
C GLN A 26 7.73 6.13 -7.11
N LYS A 27 6.84 7.05 -7.51
CA LYS A 27 6.62 8.30 -6.76
C LYS A 27 6.09 8.05 -5.35
N GLN A 28 5.19 7.08 -5.19
CA GLN A 28 4.66 6.70 -3.88
C GLN A 28 5.76 6.10 -3.00
N ASN A 29 6.58 5.18 -3.55
CA ASN A 29 7.72 4.61 -2.84
C ASN A 29 8.73 5.69 -2.41
N ASN A 30 9.05 6.66 -3.26
CA ASN A 30 9.98 7.75 -2.89
C ASN A 30 9.47 8.59 -1.72
N ALA A 31 8.17 8.95 -1.72
CA ALA A 31 7.56 9.66 -0.60
C ALA A 31 7.59 8.84 0.70
N ASP A 32 7.48 7.52 0.59
CA ASP A 32 7.55 6.60 1.72
C ASP A 32 9.00 6.36 2.20
N VAL A 33 10.00 6.45 1.33
CA VAL A 33 11.43 6.45 1.68
C VAL A 33 11.78 7.67 2.54
N GLU A 34 11.31 8.86 2.17
CA GLU A 34 11.54 10.07 2.97
C GLU A 34 10.87 9.99 4.35
N LYS A 35 9.61 9.54 4.42
CA LYS A 35 8.92 9.31 5.70
C LYS A 35 9.65 8.29 6.57
N LYS A 36 10.15 7.21 5.96
CA LYS A 36 10.91 6.16 6.66
C LYS A 36 12.20 6.73 7.25
N ALA A 37 12.93 7.57 6.51
CA ALA A 37 14.13 8.23 7.03
C ALA A 37 13.82 9.13 8.23
N VAL A 38 12.71 9.87 8.20
CA VAL A 38 12.26 10.70 9.33
C VAL A 38 11.92 9.84 10.55
N PHE A 39 11.18 8.75 10.37
CA PHE A 39 10.84 7.85 11.49
C PHE A 39 12.07 7.16 12.08
N LEU A 40 13.04 6.73 11.26
CA LEU A 40 14.30 6.17 11.76
C LEU A 40 15.04 7.16 12.65
N LYS A 41 15.18 8.42 12.19
CA LYS A 41 15.80 9.47 12.99
C LYS A 41 15.08 9.72 14.31
N GLN A 42 13.74 9.73 14.29
CA GLN A 42 12.94 9.89 15.52
C GLN A 42 13.10 8.71 16.48
N ILE A 43 13.23 7.47 15.96
CA ILE A 43 13.52 6.29 16.78
C ILE A 43 14.89 6.42 17.45
N ASP A 44 15.92 6.83 16.72
CA ASP A 44 17.27 7.04 17.26
C ASP A 44 17.27 8.10 18.38
N GLU A 45 16.51 9.19 18.20
CA GLU A 45 16.33 10.23 19.21
C GLU A 45 15.62 9.70 20.47
N VAL A 46 14.59 8.87 20.30
CA VAL A 46 13.87 8.23 21.42
C VAL A 46 14.75 7.20 22.14
N GLU A 47 15.55 6.42 21.41
CA GLU A 47 16.54 5.51 21.99
C GLU A 47 17.60 6.25 22.81
N SER A 48 18.06 7.41 22.34
CA SER A 48 18.98 8.25 23.10
C SER A 48 18.37 8.71 24.43
N GLN A 49 17.09 9.08 24.44
CA GLN A 49 16.38 9.46 25.68
C GLN A 49 16.23 8.28 26.63
N ILE A 50 15.86 7.11 26.11
CA ILE A 50 15.81 5.85 26.86
C ILE A 50 17.17 5.55 27.51
N ASN A 51 18.26 5.64 26.74
CA ASN A 51 19.60 5.35 27.23
C ASN A 51 20.05 6.31 28.34
N LYS A 52 19.66 7.59 28.28
CA LYS A 52 19.92 8.56 29.36
C LYS A 52 19.21 8.18 30.65
N ILE A 53 17.94 7.75 30.57
CA ILE A 53 17.17 7.32 31.74
C ILE A 53 17.77 6.04 32.32
N VAL A 54 18.12 5.06 31.48
CA VAL A 54 18.79 3.81 31.91
C VAL A 54 20.11 4.13 32.60
N THR A 55 20.92 5.02 32.04
CA THR A 55 22.20 5.44 32.63
C THR A 55 22.01 6.09 34.00
N ALA A 56 21.01 6.97 34.16
CA ALA A 56 20.70 7.58 35.45
C ALA A 56 20.29 6.53 36.51
N ILE A 57 19.47 5.55 36.11
CA ILE A 57 19.07 4.42 36.96
C ILE A 57 20.30 3.59 37.38
N THR A 58 21.17 3.23 36.44
CA THR A 58 22.40 2.47 36.69
C THR A 58 23.37 3.21 37.61
N ASN A 59 23.39 4.55 37.52
CA ASN A 59 24.19 5.42 38.40
C ASN A 59 23.56 5.62 39.79
N GLY A 60 22.47 4.90 40.12
CA GLY A 60 21.86 4.88 41.46
C GLY A 60 20.73 5.89 41.67
N PHE A 61 20.32 6.63 40.64
CA PHE A 61 19.22 7.61 40.73
C PHE A 61 17.86 6.94 40.45
N VAL A 62 17.44 5.98 41.28
CA VAL A 62 16.13 5.32 41.10
C VAL A 62 15.06 6.04 41.92
N GLN A 63 14.19 6.77 41.21
CA GLN A 63 12.98 7.41 41.70
C GLN A 63 11.79 6.94 40.86
N GLU A 64 10.60 6.87 41.44
CA GLU A 64 9.36 6.44 40.75
C GLU A 64 9.08 7.27 39.49
N GLU A 65 9.51 8.54 39.49
CA GLU A 65 9.43 9.46 38.36
C GLU A 65 10.17 8.97 37.11
N PHE A 66 11.26 8.20 37.26
CA PHE A 66 11.97 7.62 36.11
C PHE A 66 11.20 6.47 35.46
N ARG A 67 10.36 5.76 36.22
CA ARG A 67 9.52 4.69 35.69
C ARG A 67 8.43 5.26 34.78
N VAL A 68 7.76 6.31 35.26
CA VAL A 68 6.75 7.06 34.49
C VAL A 68 7.36 7.72 33.25
N LYS A 69 8.54 8.34 33.39
CA LYS A 69 9.27 8.94 32.25
C LYS A 69 9.83 7.92 31.26
N MET A 70 9.94 6.65 31.62
CA MET A 70 10.46 5.60 30.73
C MET A 70 9.36 4.96 29.86
N ASP A 71 8.14 4.86 30.38
CA ASP A 71 7.02 4.23 29.67
C ASP A 71 6.57 5.04 28.45
N GLU A 72 6.59 6.37 28.53
CA GLU A 72 6.21 7.24 27.42
C GLU A 72 7.16 7.14 26.21
N PRO A 73 8.50 7.25 26.35
CA PRO A 73 9.45 7.00 25.25
C PRO A 73 9.35 5.59 24.68
N LYS A 74 9.20 4.56 25.52
CA LYS A 74 9.04 3.17 25.05
C LYS A 74 7.80 3.00 24.19
N LYS A 75 6.66 3.55 24.63
CA LYS A 75 5.42 3.51 23.88
C LYS A 75 5.55 4.25 22.55
N ARG A 76 6.15 5.44 22.57
CA ARG A 76 6.41 6.24 21.37
C ARG A 76 7.31 5.51 20.37
N LYS A 77 8.34 4.79 20.85
CA LYS A 77 9.19 3.93 20.02
C LYS A 77 8.37 2.81 19.36
N GLN A 78 7.58 2.06 20.14
CA GLN A 78 6.72 1.00 19.61
C GLN A 78 5.74 1.53 18.56
N ASP A 79 5.08 2.66 18.82
CA ASP A 79 4.14 3.26 17.86
C ASP A 79 4.83 3.65 16.54
N MET A 80 6.08 4.12 16.60
CA MET A 80 6.87 4.44 15.40
C MET A 80 7.33 3.18 14.66
N GLU A 81 7.74 2.14 15.37
CA GLU A 81 8.13 0.84 14.79
C GLU A 81 6.96 0.16 14.07
N ILE A 82 5.75 0.24 14.64
CA ILE A 82 4.52 -0.26 14.01
C ILE A 82 4.26 0.48 12.70
N LYS A 83 4.28 1.82 12.71
CA LYS A 83 4.11 2.64 11.49
C LYS A 83 5.17 2.35 10.44
N LEU A 84 6.41 2.10 10.85
CA LEU A 84 7.50 1.77 9.94
C LEU A 84 7.33 0.38 9.31
N SER A 85 6.76 -0.57 10.05
CA SER A 85 6.38 -1.89 9.54
C SER A 85 5.23 -1.81 8.51
N GLU A 86 4.23 -0.96 8.77
CA GLU A 86 3.13 -0.69 7.83
C GLU A 86 3.59 -0.01 6.54
N ILE A 87 4.64 0.82 6.60
CA ILE A 87 5.25 1.42 5.41
C ILE A 87 6.04 0.36 4.62
N LYS A 88 6.82 -0.50 5.31
CA LYS A 88 7.56 -1.60 4.65
C LYS A 88 6.65 -2.61 3.97
N SER A 89 5.48 -2.92 4.53
CA SER A 89 4.53 -3.86 3.91
C SER A 89 3.85 -3.28 2.65
N LYS A 90 3.91 -1.96 2.46
CA LYS A 90 3.42 -1.24 1.27
C LYS A 90 4.52 -0.97 0.24
N ASP A 91 5.76 -1.39 0.50
CA ASP A 91 6.91 -1.20 -0.39
C ASP A 91 6.76 -2.09 -1.64
N ILE A 92 5.96 -1.62 -2.58
CA ILE A 92 5.68 -2.28 -3.85
C ILE A 92 6.84 -1.91 -4.78
N ASN A 93 7.97 -2.63 -4.68
CA ASN A 93 9.05 -2.60 -5.68
C ASN A 93 8.64 -3.33 -6.98
N GLN A 94 7.39 -3.13 -7.41
CA GLN A 94 6.79 -3.85 -8.52
C GLN A 94 6.84 -2.96 -9.76
N ILE A 95 7.66 -3.38 -10.71
CA ILE A 95 7.64 -2.82 -12.07
C ILE A 95 6.42 -3.43 -12.75
N VAL A 96 5.47 -2.60 -13.17
CA VAL A 96 4.28 -3.06 -13.89
C VAL A 96 4.66 -3.20 -15.36
N THR A 97 4.57 -4.42 -15.89
CA THR A 97 4.87 -4.72 -17.28
C THR A 97 3.65 -4.56 -18.17
N GLU A 98 3.86 -4.42 -19.48
CA GLU A 98 2.77 -4.42 -20.47
C GLU A 98 1.94 -5.71 -20.42
N ASN A 99 2.58 -6.84 -20.07
CA ASN A 99 1.89 -8.12 -19.93
C ASN A 99 0.92 -8.10 -18.74
N ASP A 100 1.30 -7.48 -17.62
CA ASP A 100 0.44 -7.33 -16.46
C ASP A 100 -0.80 -6.47 -16.80
N VAL A 101 -0.59 -5.39 -17.54
CA VAL A 101 -1.67 -4.53 -18.03
C VAL A 101 -2.59 -5.31 -18.97
N ARG A 102 -2.04 -6.08 -19.92
CA ARG A 102 -2.82 -6.87 -20.87
C ARG A 102 -3.64 -7.95 -20.16
N ASN A 103 -3.05 -8.65 -19.17
CA ASN A 103 -3.75 -9.65 -18.37
C ASN A 103 -4.87 -9.02 -17.54
N PHE A 104 -4.62 -7.88 -16.90
CA PHE A 104 -5.63 -7.15 -16.12
C PHE A 104 -6.83 -6.75 -17.00
N LEU A 105 -6.56 -6.11 -18.14
CA LEU A 105 -7.61 -5.66 -19.06
C LEU A 105 -8.40 -6.84 -19.64
N SER A 106 -7.73 -7.96 -19.95
CA SER A 106 -8.38 -9.20 -20.41
C SER A 106 -9.30 -9.79 -19.34
N ASN A 107 -8.83 -9.89 -18.10
CA ASN A 107 -9.64 -10.40 -16.98
C ASN A 107 -10.85 -9.49 -16.70
N PHE A 108 -10.65 -8.18 -16.75
CA PHE A 108 -11.73 -7.21 -16.59
C PHE A 108 -12.78 -7.33 -17.69
N SER A 109 -12.35 -7.44 -18.96
CA SER A 109 -13.26 -7.67 -20.09
C SER A 109 -14.07 -8.95 -19.91
N GLY A 110 -13.41 -10.06 -19.56
CA GLY A 110 -14.08 -11.34 -19.30
C GLY A 110 -15.11 -11.26 -18.16
N TYR A 111 -14.79 -10.53 -17.08
CA TYR A 111 -15.72 -10.31 -15.98
C TYR A 111 -16.97 -9.53 -16.42
N VAL A 112 -16.78 -8.42 -17.17
CA VAL A 112 -17.88 -7.59 -17.65
C VAL A 112 -18.79 -8.38 -18.60
N ILE A 113 -18.22 -9.14 -19.53
CA ILE A 113 -18.97 -10.00 -20.46
C ILE A 113 -19.75 -11.07 -19.69
N SER A 114 -19.10 -11.78 -18.77
CA SER A 114 -19.77 -12.81 -17.97
C SER A 114 -20.95 -12.27 -17.17
N ARG A 115 -20.83 -11.06 -16.61
CA ARG A 115 -21.93 -10.42 -15.88
C ARG A 115 -23.06 -10.00 -16.82
N TYR A 116 -22.73 -9.44 -17.98
CA TYR A 116 -23.73 -9.06 -18.99
C TYR A 116 -24.52 -10.28 -19.50
N ASP A 117 -23.82 -11.39 -19.81
CA ASP A 117 -24.45 -12.64 -20.25
C ASP A 117 -25.38 -13.25 -19.20
N LEU A 118 -25.07 -13.10 -17.92
CA LEU A 118 -25.95 -13.51 -16.84
C LEU A 118 -27.23 -12.66 -16.84
N TYR A 119 -27.12 -11.33 -16.96
CA TYR A 119 -28.30 -10.45 -17.03
C TYR A 119 -29.20 -10.74 -18.23
N GLU A 120 -28.64 -10.99 -19.43
CA GLU A 120 -29.40 -11.38 -20.62
C GLU A 120 -30.14 -12.71 -20.40
N ARG A 121 -29.47 -13.72 -19.80
CA ARG A 121 -30.10 -15.02 -19.51
C ARG A 121 -31.23 -14.94 -18.48
N TYR A 122 -31.04 -14.18 -17.40
CA TYR A 122 -32.09 -13.99 -16.39
C TYR A 122 -33.23 -13.11 -16.92
N GLY A 123 -32.93 -12.14 -17.79
CA GLY A 123 -33.93 -11.34 -18.50
C GLY A 123 -34.81 -12.19 -19.42
N GLN A 124 -34.20 -13.03 -20.27
CA GLN A 124 -34.94 -13.92 -21.18
C GLN A 124 -35.78 -14.96 -20.44
N SER A 125 -35.29 -15.52 -19.33
CA SER A 125 -36.06 -16.49 -18.53
C SER A 125 -37.37 -15.88 -17.99
N PHE A 126 -37.40 -14.58 -17.68
CA PHE A 126 -38.60 -13.91 -17.18
C PHE A 126 -39.69 -13.77 -18.26
N TYR A 127 -39.30 -13.67 -19.54
CA TYR A 127 -40.25 -13.61 -20.67
C TYR A 127 -40.78 -14.98 -21.10
N ILE A 128 -40.07 -16.08 -20.77
CA ILE A 128 -40.46 -17.44 -21.21
C ILE A 128 -41.36 -18.14 -20.17
N THR A 129 -41.22 -17.87 -18.87
CA THR A 129 -42.12 -18.41 -17.82
C THR A 129 -43.37 -17.55 -17.57
N GLY A 130 -43.59 -16.51 -18.38
CA GLY A 130 -44.75 -15.60 -18.30
C GLY A 130 -45.87 -15.89 -19.30
N CYS A 131 -45.96 -17.11 -19.83
CA CYS A 131 -47.09 -17.61 -20.64
C CYS A 131 -47.73 -18.83 -19.99
#